data_AF-A0A8X6R3H0-F1
#
_entry.id   AF-A0A8X6R3H0-F1
#
_cell.length_a   1.000
_cell.length_b   1.000
_cell.length_c   1.000
_cell.angle_alpha   90.00
_cell.angle_beta   90.00
_cell.angle_gamma   90.00
#
_symmetry.space_group_name_H-M   'P 1'
#
loop_
_entity.id
_entity.type
_entity.pdbx_description
1 polymer ?
#
loop_
_entity_poly.entity_id
_entity_poly.type
_entity_poly.pdbx_seq_one_letter_code
_entity_poly.pdbx_strand_id
1 'polypeptide(L)'
;MPASNRPANNLFDRDLQRETHYDSDELGTFVRTNLPQLILEQRIAYDRIMRAITEQSGGLFFIDAPGGTGKTFLLSLILATIRSQNNIALAIASSGIAATLLDGGRTTHSALKLPPNVSNYHMGRMYIVSQESIGSA
;
A
#
# COMPACT_ATOMS: atom_id res chain seq x y z
N MET A 1 16.35 5.43 33.77
CA MET A 1 15.79 5.72 32.43
C MET A 1 14.32 5.35 32.47
N PRO A 2 13.36 6.29 32.43
CA PRO A 2 11.95 5.91 32.39
C PRO A 2 11.62 5.41 30.98
N ALA A 3 10.98 4.24 30.89
CA ALA A 3 10.48 3.70 29.64
C ALA A 3 9.41 4.65 29.07
N SER A 4 9.51 4.97 27.77
CA SER A 4 8.57 5.86 27.10
C SER A 4 7.18 5.19 27.03
N ASN A 5 6.29 5.60 27.92
CA ASN A 5 4.89 5.15 27.96
C ASN A 5 4.07 5.92 26.90
N ARG A 6 4.38 5.74 25.61
CA ARG A 6 3.56 6.27 24.52
C ARG A 6 2.34 5.36 24.36
N PRO A 7 1.10 5.84 24.58
CA PRO A 7 -0.08 5.03 24.32
C PRO A 7 -0.11 4.67 22.83
N ALA A 8 -0.17 3.38 22.52
CA ALA A 8 -0.17 2.84 21.15
C ALA A 8 -1.25 3.48 20.23
N ASN A 9 -2.31 4.00 20.83
CA ASN A 9 -3.42 4.69 20.17
C ASN A 9 -2.94 5.92 19.36
N ASN A 10 -1.97 6.69 19.88
CA ASN A 10 -1.49 7.91 19.20
C ASN A 10 -0.68 7.62 17.92
N LEU A 11 -0.03 6.46 17.84
CA LEU A 11 0.74 6.08 16.64
C LEU A 11 -0.20 5.65 15.52
N PHE A 12 -1.24 4.89 15.86
CA PHE A 12 -2.26 4.45 14.92
C PHE A 12 -3.05 5.60 14.33
N ASP A 13 -3.48 6.55 15.16
CA ASP A 13 -4.24 7.71 14.70
C ASP A 13 -3.41 8.59 13.76
N ARG A 14 -2.13 8.81 14.06
CA ARG A 14 -1.22 9.54 13.17
C ARG A 14 -1.02 8.82 11.84
N ASP A 15 -0.94 7.51 11.89
CA ASP A 15 -0.66 6.68 10.73
C ASP A 15 -1.86 6.52 9.81
N LEU A 16 -3.07 6.47 10.37
CA LEU A 16 -4.34 6.53 9.64
C LEU A 16 -4.61 7.94 9.10
N GLN A 17 -4.27 8.98 9.86
CA GLN A 17 -4.33 10.37 9.40
C GLN A 17 -3.47 10.57 8.15
N ARG A 18 -2.28 9.97 8.08
CA ARG A 18 -1.46 10.04 6.85
C ARG A 18 -2.15 9.41 5.64
N GLU A 19 -2.81 8.28 5.81
CA GLU A 19 -3.53 7.60 4.72
C GLU A 19 -4.77 8.38 4.25
N THR A 20 -5.29 9.30 5.06
CA THR A 20 -6.46 10.13 4.74
C THR A 20 -6.11 11.53 4.23
N HIS A 21 -4.81 11.88 4.17
CA HIS A 21 -4.32 13.18 3.70
C HIS A 21 -3.65 13.14 2.33
N TYR A 22 -3.73 12.01 1.64
CA TYR A 22 -3.27 11.95 0.25
C TYR A 22 -4.11 12.86 -0.64
N ASP A 23 -3.45 13.58 -1.55
CA ASP A 23 -4.13 14.37 -2.57
C ASP A 23 -4.75 13.42 -3.61
N SER A 24 -6.07 13.25 -3.54
CA SER A 24 -6.81 12.36 -4.44
C SER A 24 -6.71 12.79 -5.91
N ASP A 25 -6.55 14.08 -6.19
CA ASP A 25 -6.47 14.62 -7.55
C ASP A 25 -5.08 14.39 -8.16
N GLU A 26 -4.03 14.58 -7.36
CA GLU A 26 -2.66 14.24 -7.76
C GLU A 26 -2.55 12.73 -8.03
N LEU A 27 -3.06 11.90 -7.13
CA LEU A 27 -3.07 10.45 -7.30
C LEU A 27 -3.93 10.02 -8.50
N GLY A 28 -5.08 10.64 -8.71
CA GLY A 28 -5.93 10.41 -9.89
C GLY A 28 -5.21 10.76 -11.19
N THR A 29 -4.43 11.85 -11.19
CA THR A 29 -3.59 12.26 -12.32
C THR A 29 -2.44 11.29 -12.57
N PHE A 30 -1.78 10.83 -11.51
CA PHE A 30 -0.76 9.80 -11.58
C PHE A 30 -1.32 8.51 -12.19
N VAL A 31 -2.48 8.03 -11.74
CA VAL A 31 -3.13 6.83 -12.25
C VAL A 31 -3.47 6.98 -13.73
N ARG A 32 -4.13 8.08 -14.12
CA ARG A 32 -4.51 8.34 -15.52
C ARG A 32 -3.31 8.37 -16.48
N THR A 33 -2.17 8.88 -16.00
CA THR A 33 -0.95 9.00 -16.81
C THR A 33 -0.20 7.68 -16.95
N ASN A 34 -0.19 6.86 -15.89
CA ASN A 34 0.67 5.68 -15.80
C ASN A 34 -0.04 4.37 -16.14
N LEU A 35 -1.36 4.28 -15.95
CA LEU A 35 -2.14 3.08 -16.26
C LEU A 35 -2.08 2.66 -17.75
N PRO A 36 -2.04 3.57 -18.74
CA PRO A 36 -1.81 3.21 -20.14
C PRO A 36 -0.40 2.70 -20.44
N GLN A 37 0.57 2.94 -19.54
CA GLN A 37 1.97 2.54 -19.74
C GLN A 37 2.26 1.11 -19.26
N LEU A 38 1.28 0.44 -18.65
CA LEU A 38 1.42 -0.95 -18.22
C LEU A 38 1.62 -1.86 -19.44
N ILE A 39 2.64 -2.72 -19.37
CA ILE A 39 2.74 -3.84 -20.31
C ILE A 39 1.64 -4.87 -20.03
N LEU A 40 1.36 -5.74 -21.01
CA LEU A 40 0.24 -6.70 -20.96
C LEU A 40 0.18 -7.48 -19.64
N GLU A 41 1.29 -8.07 -19.19
CA GLU A 41 1.31 -8.88 -17.97
C GLU A 41 1.02 -8.04 -16.70
N GLN A 42 1.58 -6.84 -16.61
CA GLN A 42 1.29 -5.93 -15.50
C GLN A 42 -0.18 -5.48 -15.52
N ARG A 43 -0.74 -5.25 -16.71
CA ARG A 43 -2.15 -4.88 -16.87
C ARG A 43 -3.08 -6.00 -16.43
N ILE A 44 -2.77 -7.25 -16.80
CA ILE A 44 -3.53 -8.43 -16.36
C ILE A 44 -3.48 -8.54 -14.82
N ALA A 45 -2.31 -8.36 -14.22
CA ALA A 45 -2.17 -8.40 -12.76
C ALA A 45 -2.96 -7.27 -12.08
N TYR A 46 -2.83 -6.03 -12.60
CA TYR A 46 -3.58 -4.87 -12.13
C TYR A 46 -5.08 -5.11 -12.17
N ASP A 47 -5.62 -5.51 -13.33
CA ASP A 47 -7.06 -5.71 -13.53
C ASP A 47 -7.61 -6.81 -12.62
N ARG A 48 -6.86 -7.91 -12.40
CA ARG A 48 -7.25 -8.98 -11.48
C ARG A 48 -7.34 -8.50 -10.03
N ILE A 49 -6.35 -7.75 -9.56
CA ILE A 49 -6.31 -7.23 -8.19
C ILE A 49 -7.42 -6.20 -7.99
N MET A 50 -7.55 -5.25 -8.92
CA MET A 50 -8.59 -4.22 -8.86
C MET A 50 -10.00 -4.80 -8.91
N ARG A 51 -10.20 -5.88 -9.68
CA ARG A 51 -11.48 -6.59 -9.70
C ARG A 51 -11.80 -7.22 -8.35
N ALA A 52 -10.85 -7.91 -7.71
CA ALA A 52 -11.07 -8.50 -6.39
C ALA A 52 -11.35 -7.46 -5.31
N ILE A 53 -10.69 -6.31 -5.38
CA ILE A 53 -10.93 -5.14 -4.52
C ILE A 53 -12.36 -4.61 -4.71
N THR A 54 -12.79 -4.45 -5.96
CA THR A 54 -14.11 -3.91 -6.33
C THR A 54 -15.24 -4.88 -5.95
N GLU A 55 -15.04 -6.18 -6.20
CA GLU A 55 -15.99 -7.25 -5.89
C GLU A 55 -16.04 -7.61 -4.39
N GLN A 56 -15.13 -7.06 -3.58
CA GLN A 56 -15.02 -7.38 -2.16
C GLN A 56 -14.80 -8.86 -1.85
N SER A 57 -14.26 -9.60 -2.81
CA SER A 57 -13.94 -11.02 -2.63
C SER A 57 -12.76 -11.22 -1.70
N GLY A 58 -12.03 -10.15 -1.38
CA GLY A 58 -10.79 -10.21 -0.63
C GLY A 58 -9.72 -10.98 -1.40
N GLY A 59 -8.69 -11.45 -0.70
CA GLY A 59 -7.69 -12.34 -1.26
C GLY A 59 -6.27 -11.93 -0.93
N LEU A 60 -5.37 -12.91 -1.06
CA LEU A 60 -3.94 -12.73 -0.96
C LEU A 60 -3.34 -12.92 -2.35
N PHE A 61 -2.67 -11.90 -2.85
CA PHE A 61 -2.05 -11.90 -4.18
C PHE A 61 -0.54 -11.85 -4.05
N PHE A 62 0.13 -12.75 -4.77
CA PHE A 62 1.58 -12.77 -4.91
C PHE A 62 1.95 -12.35 -6.33
N ILE A 63 2.73 -11.28 -6.46
CA ILE A 63 3.31 -10.87 -7.74
C ILE A 63 4.73 -11.43 -7.78
N ASP A 64 4.90 -12.54 -8.48
CA ASP A 64 6.21 -13.08 -8.81
C ASP A 64 6.66 -12.50 -10.15
N ALA A 65 7.73 -11.73 -10.12
CA ALA A 65 8.22 -11.01 -11.28
C ALA A 65 9.75 -10.85 -11.16
N PRO A 66 10.52 -11.15 -12.23
CA PRO A 66 11.96 -10.95 -12.23
C PRO A 66 12.37 -9.51 -11.90
N GLY A 67 13.60 -9.33 -11.43
CA GLY A 67 14.18 -8.00 -11.23
C GLY A 67 14.07 -7.15 -12.50
N GLY A 68 13.74 -5.87 -12.35
CA GLY A 68 13.63 -4.93 -13.47
C GLY A 68 12.30 -4.94 -14.24
N THR A 69 11.34 -5.81 -13.90
CA THR A 69 10.04 -5.91 -14.59
C THR A 69 8.98 -4.92 -14.11
N GLY A 70 9.36 -3.91 -13.32
CA GLY A 70 8.43 -2.87 -12.86
C GLY A 70 7.46 -3.32 -11.77
N LYS A 71 7.75 -4.37 -11.00
CA LYS A 71 6.91 -4.79 -9.85
C LYS A 71 6.59 -3.63 -8.90
N THR A 72 7.59 -2.84 -8.51
CA THR A 72 7.38 -1.65 -7.66
C THR A 72 6.45 -0.62 -8.31
N PHE A 73 6.60 -0.40 -9.62
CA PHE A 73 5.74 0.52 -10.37
C PHE A 73 4.28 0.06 -10.35
N LEU A 74 4.05 -1.24 -10.60
CA LEU A 74 2.72 -1.84 -10.52
C LEU A 74 2.11 -1.70 -9.11
N LEU A 75 2.88 -2.00 -8.05
CA LEU A 75 2.43 -1.83 -6.66
C LEU A 75 2.09 -0.38 -6.33
N SER A 76 2.91 0.57 -6.81
CA SER A 76 2.67 2.01 -6.62
C SER A 76 1.39 2.47 -7.32
N LEU A 77 1.12 1.96 -8.52
CA LEU A 77 -0.10 2.27 -9.26
C LEU A 77 -1.35 1.70 -8.59
N ILE A 78 -1.28 0.50 -8.00
CA ILE A 78 -2.36 -0.10 -7.21
C ILE A 78 -2.64 0.77 -5.98
N LEU A 79 -1.62 1.13 -5.21
CA LEU A 79 -1.74 2.02 -4.05
C LEU A 79 -2.40 3.35 -4.42
N ALA A 80 -1.92 4.00 -5.48
CA ALA A 80 -2.47 5.28 -5.96
C ALA A 80 -3.94 5.15 -6.41
N THR A 81 -4.31 4.05 -7.06
CA THR A 81 -5.70 3.80 -7.48
C THR A 81 -6.63 3.66 -6.29
N ILE A 82 -6.23 2.92 -5.25
CA ILE A 82 -7.06 2.72 -4.07
C ILE A 82 -7.19 4.04 -3.30
N ARG A 83 -6.08 4.75 -3.08
CA ARG A 83 -6.04 6.02 -2.33
C ARG A 83 -6.79 7.14 -3.04
N SER A 84 -6.74 7.23 -4.38
CA SER A 84 -7.53 8.24 -5.12
C SER A 84 -9.04 8.05 -5.02
N GLN A 85 -9.49 6.85 -4.64
CA GLN A 85 -10.89 6.53 -4.37
C GLN A 85 -11.29 6.77 -2.90
N ASN A 86 -10.46 7.47 -2.11
CA ASN A 86 -10.65 7.69 -0.68
C ASN A 86 -10.70 6.38 0.16
N ASN A 87 -10.13 5.30 -0.37
CA ASN A 87 -9.89 4.07 0.39
C ASN A 87 -8.50 4.11 1.02
N ILE A 88 -8.31 3.34 2.10
CA ILE A 88 -7.05 3.24 2.82
C ILE A 88 -6.22 2.12 2.19
N ALA A 89 -4.97 2.41 1.80
CA ALA A 89 -4.06 1.41 1.25
C ALA A 89 -2.71 1.43 2.00
N LEU A 90 -2.47 0.45 2.86
CA LEU A 90 -1.25 0.34 3.64
C LEU A 90 -0.13 -0.28 2.82
N ALA A 91 0.94 0.49 2.58
CA ALA A 91 2.16 0.02 1.94
C ALA A 91 3.14 -0.55 2.97
N ILE A 92 3.40 -1.86 2.91
CA ILE A 92 4.29 -2.57 3.83
C ILE A 92 5.44 -3.20 3.03
N ALA A 93 6.64 -3.27 3.60
CA ALA A 93 7.77 -3.94 2.98
C ALA A 93 8.65 -4.64 4.00
N SER A 94 9.35 -5.70 3.59
CA SER A 94 10.26 -6.41 4.51
C SER A 94 11.53 -5.59 4.84
N SER A 95 12.00 -4.76 3.90
CA SER A 95 13.22 -3.94 4.04
C SER A 95 12.92 -2.45 4.05
N GLY A 96 13.80 -1.65 4.68
CA GLY A 96 13.69 -0.18 4.65
C GLY A 96 13.78 0.39 3.23
N ILE A 97 14.66 -0.19 2.39
CA ILE A 97 14.83 0.25 0.99
C ILE A 97 13.55 -0.03 0.19
N ALA A 98 12.95 -1.22 0.30
CA ALA A 98 11.68 -1.48 -0.37
C ALA A 98 10.55 -0.58 0.15
N ALA A 99 10.53 -0.29 1.46
CA ALA A 99 9.56 0.64 2.03
C ALA A 99 9.67 2.03 1.39
N THR A 100 10.89 2.54 1.17
CA THR A 100 11.08 3.86 0.53
C THR A 100 10.67 3.94 -0.94
N LEU A 101 10.51 2.80 -1.61
CA LEU A 101 10.08 2.75 -3.00
C LEU A 101 8.55 2.83 -3.18
N LEU A 102 7.80 2.67 -2.09
CA LEU A 102 6.35 2.80 -2.08
C LEU A 102 5.97 4.07 -1.33
N ASP A 103 5.05 4.84 -1.89
CA ASP A 103 4.56 6.03 -1.21
C ASP A 103 3.82 5.65 0.09
N GLY A 104 4.20 6.28 1.20
CA GLY A 104 3.78 5.91 2.54
C GLY A 104 4.31 4.57 3.05
N GLY A 105 5.26 3.94 2.34
CA GLY A 105 5.78 2.61 2.63
C GLY A 105 6.46 2.49 3.99
N ARG A 106 6.26 1.34 4.64
CA ARG A 106 6.77 1.06 6.00
C ARG A 106 7.36 -0.33 6.08
N THR A 107 8.31 -0.52 6.99
CA THR A 107 8.84 -1.86 7.22
C THR A 107 7.80 -2.72 7.96
N THR A 108 7.78 -4.03 7.74
CA THR A 108 6.90 -4.95 8.46
C THR A 108 7.06 -4.80 9.98
N HIS A 109 8.29 -4.57 10.44
CA HIS A 109 8.58 -4.33 11.86
C HIS A 109 7.95 -3.04 12.42
N SER A 110 7.79 -1.98 11.62
CA SER A 110 7.04 -0.79 12.06
C SER A 110 5.53 -0.97 11.89
N ALA A 111 5.08 -1.67 10.85
CA ALA A 111 3.67 -1.96 10.60
C ALA A 111 3.06 -2.88 11.67
N LEU A 112 3.82 -3.84 12.21
CA LEU A 112 3.40 -4.72 13.32
C LEU A 112 3.10 -3.96 14.63
N LYS A 113 3.49 -2.68 14.73
CA LYS A 113 3.17 -1.80 15.87
C LYS A 113 1.84 -1.08 15.70
N LEU A 114 1.17 -1.23 14.54
CA LEU A 114 -0.19 -0.74 14.32
C LEU A 114 -1.16 -1.66 15.12
N PRO A 115 -1.97 -1.12 16.04
CA PRO A 115 -2.97 -1.93 16.74
C PRO A 115 -3.92 -2.62 15.74
N PRO A 116 -4.29 -3.89 15.97
CA PRO A 116 -5.13 -4.69 15.08
C PRO A 116 -6.59 -4.23 15.00
N ASN A 117 -6.97 -3.19 15.76
CA ASN A 117 -8.34 -2.69 15.85
C ASN A 117 -8.60 -1.61 14.78
N VAL A 118 -8.63 -2.05 13.52
CA VAL A 118 -8.91 -1.19 12.35
C VAL A 118 -10.40 -1.20 11.98
N SER A 119 -11.21 -1.99 12.66
CA SER A 119 -12.59 -2.34 12.29
C SER A 119 -13.63 -1.24 12.53
N ASN A 120 -13.25 -0.12 13.17
CA ASN A 120 -14.20 0.89 13.66
C ASN A 120 -14.10 2.27 12.98
N TYR A 121 -13.29 2.40 11.91
CA TYR A 121 -13.23 3.66 11.18
C TYR A 121 -14.26 3.68 10.04
N HIS A 122 -15.21 4.62 10.13
CA HIS A 122 -16.24 4.91 9.12
C HIS A 122 -15.69 5.47 7.79
N MET A 123 -14.37 5.46 7.59
CA MET A 123 -13.67 6.20 6.54
C MET A 123 -12.94 5.23 5.60
N GLY A 124 -13.59 4.87 4.49
CA GLY A 124 -13.00 4.04 3.42
C GLY A 124 -12.72 2.58 3.81
N ARG A 125 -12.49 1.72 2.81
CA ARG A 125 -12.05 0.34 3.04
C ARG A 125 -10.54 0.28 3.15
N MET A 126 -10.01 -0.60 4.00
CA MET A 126 -8.56 -0.80 4.16
C MET A 126 -8.06 -1.99 3.34
N TYR A 127 -6.97 -1.77 2.61
CA TYR A 127 -6.23 -2.77 1.84
C TYR A 127 -4.76 -2.77 2.24
N ILE A 128 -4.09 -3.92 2.19
CA ILE A 128 -2.66 -4.05 2.47
C ILE A 128 -1.94 -4.44 1.19
N VAL A 129 -0.90 -3.69 0.85
CA VAL A 129 -0.03 -3.94 -0.29
C VAL A 129 1.39 -4.13 0.22
N SER A 130 1.97 -5.32 -0.01
CA SER A 130 3.28 -5.67 0.52
C SER A 130 4.35 -5.88 -0.56
N GLN A 131 5.56 -5.40 -0.31
CA GLN A 131 6.74 -5.64 -1.15
C GLN A 131 7.86 -6.36 -0.39
N GLU A 132 8.31 -7.48 -0.92
CA GLU A 132 9.51 -8.16 -0.45
C GLU A 132 10.73 -7.73 -1.27
N SER A 133 11.80 -7.31 -0.59
CA SER A 133 13.13 -7.29 -1.21
C SER A 133 13.74 -8.68 -1.08
N ILE A 134 14.07 -9.31 -2.21
CA ILE A 134 15.10 -10.34 -2.21
C ILE A 134 16.42 -9.59 -2.08
N GLY A 135 17.11 -9.75 -0.94
CA GLY A 135 18.45 -9.20 -0.79
C GLY A 135 19.35 -9.82 -1.85
N SER A 136 19.79 -9.03 -2.83
CA SER A 136 20.97 -9.38 -3.61
C SER A 136 22.18 -9.12 -2.72
N ALA A 137 22.67 -10.19 -2.09
CA ALA A 137 24.05 -10.25 -1.64
C ALA A 137 24.95 -10.55 -2.83
#